data_AF-A0A9R1SUS7-F1
#
_entry.id   AF-A0A9R1SUS7-F1
#
_cell.length_a   1.000
_cell.length_b   1.000
_cell.length_c   1.000
_cell.angle_alpha   90.00
_cell.angle_beta   90.00
_cell.angle_gamma   90.00
#
_symmetry.space_group_name_H-M   'P 1'
#
loop_
_entity.id
_entity.type
_entity.pdbx_description
1 polymer ?
#
loop_
_entity_poly.entity_id
_entity_poly.type
_entity_poly.pdbx_seq_one_letter_code
_entity_poly.pdbx_strand_id
1 'polypeptide(L)'
;MDALLERLSCKLLQAGKHKAYHTEYSLLQSDSERVKYTIQLLIDYSRPLPSKIISKSSEESSRLREMGNFVFSMKIVDSYLDVSIQKYTESIVFAPTGSEELSIAYGNRSAMLILARLYDDCLLDISRALALPYPDNLKAKLYARQARCLMARGISSKSSKQELEKCRENGRLWLDKMDPKNTTKSEVEKILKGTKRFPAQAPYVKWDATKNLPKLIDENKQIPGLSASLELKYSDEFGKHMVATRDIDPGDVLGIMEPYACVLVPEKMLTHCWGCLEQTWSSIPCPNCVNVIYCSEECRDKAWEEHHDVECPVIGVLLHQEMSNLGLLSLRIAIKAIKQAGGIEELRKKVEKIEGRTGIPDEIFLEH
;
A
#
# COMPACT_ATOMS: atom_id res chain seq x y z
N MET A 1 -7.70 -15.11 -11.93
CA MET A 1 -7.85 -16.59 -12.02
C MET A 1 -8.43 -16.96 -13.39
N ASP A 2 -9.37 -16.16 -13.87
CA ASP A 2 -10.12 -16.37 -15.11
C ASP A 2 -9.21 -16.51 -16.34
N ALA A 3 -8.24 -15.63 -16.58
CA ALA A 3 -7.34 -15.73 -17.74
C ALA A 3 -6.45 -17.00 -17.73
N LEU A 4 -6.08 -17.53 -16.56
CA LEU A 4 -5.30 -18.77 -16.45
C LEU A 4 -6.18 -20.00 -16.75
N LEU A 5 -7.37 -20.04 -16.14
CA LEU A 5 -8.32 -21.13 -16.34
C LEU A 5 -8.92 -21.12 -17.75
N GLU A 6 -9.14 -19.95 -18.33
CA GLU A 6 -9.58 -19.78 -19.71
C GLU A 6 -8.53 -20.29 -20.69
N ARG A 7 -7.25 -19.95 -20.48
CA ARG A 7 -6.15 -20.52 -21.28
C ARG A 7 -6.05 -22.03 -21.14
N LEU A 8 -6.20 -22.57 -19.93
CA LEU A 8 -6.24 -24.01 -19.72
C LEU A 8 -7.42 -24.62 -20.49
N SER A 9 -8.62 -24.06 -20.35
CA SER A 9 -9.83 -24.51 -21.05
C SER A 9 -9.64 -24.52 -22.57
N CYS A 10 -9.11 -23.44 -23.15
CA CYS A 10 -8.78 -23.35 -24.57
C CYS A 10 -7.79 -24.46 -25.01
N LYS A 11 -6.74 -24.71 -24.24
CA LYS A 11 -5.76 -25.78 -24.55
C LYS A 11 -6.38 -27.17 -24.44
N LEU A 12 -7.23 -27.41 -23.45
CA LEU A 12 -7.96 -28.67 -23.30
C LEU A 12 -8.95 -28.90 -24.43
N LEU A 13 -9.60 -27.84 -24.93
CA LEU A 13 -10.48 -27.89 -26.10
C LEU A 13 -9.67 -28.21 -27.37
N GLN A 14 -8.54 -27.54 -27.59
CA GLN A 14 -7.65 -27.81 -28.73
C GLN A 14 -7.11 -29.24 -28.73
N ALA A 15 -6.83 -29.81 -27.55
CA ALA A 15 -6.39 -31.19 -27.40
C ALA A 15 -7.53 -32.22 -27.51
N GLY A 16 -8.79 -31.79 -27.62
CA GLY A 16 -9.96 -32.67 -27.60
C GLY A 16 -10.19 -33.38 -26.26
N LYS A 17 -9.57 -32.89 -25.17
CA LYS A 17 -9.58 -33.51 -23.84
C LYS A 17 -10.56 -32.87 -22.85
N HIS A 18 -11.11 -31.70 -23.18
CA HIS A 18 -11.98 -30.93 -22.29
C HIS A 18 -13.14 -31.76 -21.69
N LYS A 19 -13.88 -32.52 -22.51
CA LYS A 19 -15.01 -33.33 -22.04
C LYS A 19 -14.58 -34.46 -21.09
N ALA A 20 -13.46 -35.12 -21.40
CA ALA A 20 -12.94 -36.22 -20.57
C ALA A 20 -12.55 -35.70 -19.19
N TYR A 21 -11.73 -34.65 -19.15
CA TYR A 21 -11.27 -34.06 -17.89
C TYR A 21 -12.36 -33.35 -17.10
N HIS A 22 -13.36 -32.76 -17.75
CA HIS A 22 -14.55 -32.27 -17.05
C HIS A 22 -15.30 -33.41 -16.35
N THR A 23 -15.44 -34.56 -17.02
CA THR A 23 -16.09 -35.74 -16.43
C THR A 23 -15.29 -36.25 -15.23
N GLU A 24 -13.97 -36.43 -15.39
CA GLU A 24 -13.07 -36.83 -14.29
C GLU A 24 -13.15 -35.85 -13.11
N TYR A 25 -13.12 -34.54 -13.37
CA TYR A 25 -13.22 -33.50 -12.33
C TYR A 25 -14.54 -33.57 -11.56
N SER A 26 -15.65 -33.85 -12.25
CA SER A 26 -16.97 -33.95 -11.62
C SER A 26 -17.12 -35.15 -10.68
N LEU A 27 -16.25 -36.15 -10.80
CA LEU A 27 -16.23 -37.34 -9.95
C LEU A 27 -15.41 -37.15 -8.66
N LEU A 28 -14.65 -36.06 -8.54
CA LEU A 28 -13.83 -35.76 -7.37
C LEU A 28 -14.70 -35.36 -6.17
N GLN A 29 -14.44 -35.98 -5.02
CA GLN A 29 -15.31 -35.92 -3.85
C GLN A 29 -14.90 -34.80 -2.88
N SER A 30 -13.66 -34.35 -2.94
CA SER A 30 -13.13 -33.30 -2.07
C SER A 30 -12.52 -32.13 -2.84
N ASP A 31 -12.52 -30.95 -2.21
CA ASP A 31 -11.85 -29.78 -2.77
C ASP A 31 -10.33 -29.96 -2.85
N SER A 32 -9.73 -30.75 -1.95
CA SER A 32 -8.29 -31.09 -2.03
C SER A 32 -7.97 -31.89 -3.30
N GLU A 33 -8.80 -32.86 -3.67
CA GLU A 33 -8.63 -33.62 -4.90
C GLU A 33 -8.80 -32.72 -6.12
N ARG A 34 -9.83 -31.87 -6.13
CA ARG A 34 -10.08 -30.90 -7.20
C ARG A 34 -8.88 -29.98 -7.42
N VAL A 35 -8.33 -29.40 -6.36
CA VAL A 35 -7.14 -28.55 -6.42
C VAL A 35 -5.93 -29.30 -6.98
N LYS A 36 -5.64 -30.50 -6.45
CA LYS A 36 -4.52 -31.33 -6.95
C LYS A 36 -4.67 -31.65 -8.43
N TYR A 37 -5.86 -32.05 -8.84
CA TYR A 37 -6.18 -32.37 -10.22
C TYR A 37 -6.03 -31.16 -11.14
N THR A 38 -6.58 -30.00 -10.77
CA THR A 38 -6.42 -28.76 -11.55
C THR A 38 -4.96 -28.33 -11.66
N ILE A 39 -4.18 -28.43 -10.59
CA ILE A 39 -2.73 -28.13 -10.63
C ILE A 39 -2.01 -29.05 -11.60
N GLN A 40 -2.32 -30.36 -11.58
CA GLN A 40 -1.73 -31.31 -12.52
C GLN A 40 -2.06 -30.94 -13.97
N LEU A 41 -3.32 -30.61 -14.28
CA LEU A 41 -3.71 -30.14 -15.61
C LEU A 41 -2.97 -28.85 -16.02
N LEU A 42 -2.76 -27.92 -15.09
CA LEU A 42 -1.99 -26.71 -15.36
C LEU A 42 -0.53 -27.01 -15.69
N ILE A 43 0.09 -27.98 -15.00
CA ILE A 43 1.46 -28.43 -15.30
C ILE A 43 1.52 -29.05 -16.70
N ASP A 44 0.59 -29.96 -17.00
CA ASP A 44 0.60 -30.76 -18.22
C ASP A 44 0.27 -29.93 -19.47
N TYR A 45 -0.69 -28.99 -19.37
CA TYR A 45 -1.20 -28.25 -20.52
C TYR A 45 -0.75 -26.79 -20.53
N SER A 46 -0.72 -26.13 -19.39
CA SER A 46 -0.45 -24.69 -19.37
C SER A 46 1.04 -24.36 -19.35
N ARG A 47 1.90 -25.25 -18.81
CA ARG A 47 3.26 -24.99 -18.30
C ARG A 47 3.25 -23.80 -17.31
N PRO A 48 4.00 -23.83 -16.19
CA PRO A 48 4.19 -22.61 -15.41
C PRO A 48 4.85 -21.59 -16.34
N LEU A 49 4.14 -20.53 -16.68
CA LEU A 49 4.72 -19.44 -17.45
C LEU A 49 5.91 -18.94 -16.61
N PRO A 50 7.14 -18.90 -17.15
CA PRO A 50 8.21 -18.18 -16.52
C PRO A 50 7.82 -16.70 -16.61
N SER A 51 7.03 -16.24 -15.66
CA SER A 51 6.89 -14.82 -15.42
C SER A 51 8.26 -14.36 -14.94
N LYS A 52 8.89 -13.48 -15.73
CA LYS A 52 10.12 -12.83 -15.31
C LYS A 52 9.77 -12.09 -14.03
N ILE A 53 10.28 -12.55 -12.89
CA ILE A 53 10.17 -11.81 -11.64
C ILE A 53 10.89 -10.49 -11.88
N ILE A 54 10.11 -9.41 -11.96
CA ILE A 54 10.66 -8.07 -12.15
C ILE A 54 11.30 -7.69 -10.82
N SER A 55 12.60 -7.39 -10.89
CA SER A 55 13.39 -6.94 -9.76
C SER A 55 13.68 -5.45 -9.86
N LYS A 56 14.16 -4.89 -8.75
CA LYS A 56 14.69 -3.52 -8.71
C LYS A 56 15.84 -3.35 -9.70
N SER A 57 15.89 -2.21 -10.38
CA SER A 57 16.85 -1.87 -11.43
C SER A 57 17.14 -0.37 -11.41
N SER A 58 18.43 -0.01 -11.32
CA SER A 58 18.91 1.37 -11.45
C SER A 58 18.54 1.97 -12.81
N GLU A 59 18.62 1.18 -13.87
CA GLU A 59 18.28 1.60 -15.24
C GLU A 59 16.80 1.98 -15.33
N GLU A 60 15.92 1.09 -14.87
CA GLU A 60 14.48 1.33 -14.93
C GLU A 60 14.05 2.48 -14.01
N SER A 61 14.63 2.55 -12.81
CA SER A 61 14.42 3.68 -11.90
C SER A 61 14.81 5.02 -12.54
N SER A 62 15.95 5.07 -13.23
CA SER A 62 16.42 6.28 -13.93
C SER A 62 15.52 6.64 -15.11
N ARG A 63 15.10 5.66 -15.91
CA ARG A 63 14.17 5.86 -17.03
C ARG A 63 12.85 6.46 -16.57
N LEU A 64 12.26 5.92 -15.50
CA LEU A 64 11.00 6.40 -14.92
C LEU A 64 11.14 7.81 -14.32
N ARG A 65 12.28 8.10 -13.69
CA ARG A 65 12.61 9.43 -13.17
C ARG A 65 12.71 10.46 -14.30
N GLU A 66 13.32 10.10 -15.41
CA GLU A 66 13.42 10.96 -16.59
C GLU A 66 12.04 11.25 -17.21
N MET A 67 11.14 10.27 -17.23
CA MET A 67 9.74 10.50 -17.61
C MET A 67 9.06 11.50 -16.65
N GLY A 68 9.29 11.37 -15.34
CA GLY A 68 8.79 12.34 -14.35
C GLY A 68 9.34 13.75 -14.58
N ASN A 69 10.63 13.87 -14.92
CA ASN A 69 11.28 15.14 -15.25
C ASN A 69 10.71 15.75 -16.53
N PHE A 70 10.42 14.93 -17.55
CA PHE A 70 9.80 15.37 -18.79
C PHE A 70 8.43 15.99 -18.51
N VAL A 71 7.55 15.29 -17.79
CA VAL A 71 6.21 15.80 -17.40
C VAL A 71 6.35 17.10 -16.60
N PHE A 72 7.29 17.16 -15.65
CA PHE A 72 7.55 18.37 -14.87
C PHE A 72 7.99 19.56 -15.75
N SER A 73 8.80 19.31 -16.78
CA SER A 73 9.32 20.36 -17.67
C SER A 73 8.26 20.98 -18.58
N MET A 74 7.14 20.29 -18.80
CA MET A 74 6.06 20.78 -19.68
C MET A 74 5.37 22.03 -19.11
N LYS A 75 5.52 22.35 -17.81
CA LYS A 75 4.93 23.53 -17.14
C LYS A 75 3.41 23.69 -17.34
N ILE A 76 2.72 22.62 -17.76
CA ILE A 76 1.27 22.63 -17.93
C ILE A 76 0.63 22.47 -16.54
N VAL A 77 -0.43 23.25 -16.34
CA VAL A 77 -1.42 23.35 -15.23
C VAL A 77 -1.39 22.25 -14.16
N ASP A 78 -1.80 22.58 -12.93
CA ASP A 78 -1.96 21.70 -11.74
C ASP A 78 -2.49 20.27 -12.00
N SER A 79 -3.15 20.03 -13.14
CA SER A 79 -3.70 18.75 -13.61
C SER A 79 -2.69 17.63 -13.90
N TYR A 80 -1.37 17.87 -13.84
CA TYR A 80 -0.35 16.84 -14.08
C TYR A 80 0.59 16.58 -12.89
N LEU A 81 0.34 17.21 -11.74
CA LEU A 81 1.15 17.01 -10.53
C LEU A 81 1.07 15.56 -10.05
N ASP A 82 -0.13 14.98 -10.08
CA ASP A 82 -0.40 13.58 -9.76
C ASP A 82 0.37 12.61 -10.68
N VAL A 83 0.37 12.86 -11.99
CA VAL A 83 1.10 12.05 -12.97
C VAL A 83 2.61 12.10 -12.71
N SER A 84 3.16 13.28 -12.41
CA SER A 84 4.58 13.42 -12.10
C SER A 84 4.95 12.74 -10.77
N ILE A 85 4.13 12.88 -9.73
CA ILE A 85 4.30 12.18 -8.44
C ILE A 85 4.25 10.66 -8.65
N GLN A 86 3.32 10.17 -9.47
CA GLN A 86 3.22 8.75 -9.79
C GLN A 86 4.48 8.25 -10.49
N LYS A 87 5.02 8.98 -11.47
CA LYS A 87 6.27 8.59 -12.15
C LYS A 87 7.49 8.57 -11.26
N TYR A 88 7.62 9.54 -10.33
CA TYR A 88 8.68 9.45 -9.34
C TYR A 88 8.46 8.32 -8.33
N THR A 89 7.21 7.99 -8.00
CA THR A 89 6.89 6.83 -7.14
C THR A 89 7.23 5.51 -7.83
N GLU A 90 6.91 5.37 -9.13
CA GLU A 90 7.38 4.25 -9.95
C GLU A 90 8.91 4.15 -9.92
N SER A 91 9.62 5.27 -10.11
CA SER A 91 11.09 5.32 -10.03
C SER A 91 11.62 4.85 -8.66
N ILE A 92 11.01 5.28 -7.55
CA ILE A 92 11.34 4.87 -6.18
C ILE A 92 11.16 3.36 -5.99
N VAL A 93 10.08 2.80 -6.53
CA VAL A 93 9.77 1.37 -6.43
C VAL A 93 10.80 0.50 -7.14
N PHE A 94 11.27 0.93 -8.31
CA PHE A 94 12.32 0.23 -9.05
C PHE A 94 13.73 0.48 -8.53
N ALA A 95 13.98 1.54 -7.77
CA ALA A 95 15.33 1.85 -7.31
C ALA A 95 15.88 0.75 -6.37
N PRO A 96 17.16 0.33 -6.54
CA PRO A 96 17.80 -0.57 -5.59
C PRO A 96 17.83 0.02 -4.18
N THR A 97 17.69 -0.83 -3.18
CA THR A 97 17.66 -0.41 -1.77
C THR A 97 18.99 0.25 -1.38
N GLY A 98 18.91 1.45 -0.79
CA GLY A 98 20.10 2.18 -0.36
C GLY A 98 20.85 2.92 -1.47
N SER A 99 20.34 2.94 -2.71
CA SER A 99 21.07 3.47 -3.85
C SER A 99 21.00 4.99 -4.00
N GLU A 100 21.89 5.54 -4.82
CA GLU A 100 21.86 6.95 -5.21
C GLU A 100 20.57 7.26 -6.01
N GLU A 101 20.14 6.37 -6.90
CA GLU A 101 18.90 6.53 -7.68
C GLU A 101 17.68 6.68 -6.77
N LEU A 102 17.59 5.86 -5.71
CA LEU A 102 16.52 5.96 -4.72
C LEU A 102 16.53 7.34 -4.04
N SER A 103 17.72 7.82 -3.66
CA SER A 103 17.89 9.14 -3.03
C SER A 103 17.45 10.27 -3.96
N ILE A 104 17.84 10.21 -5.25
CA ILE A 104 17.52 11.22 -6.26
C ILE A 104 16.01 11.21 -6.53
N ALA A 105 15.39 10.03 -6.62
CA ALA A 105 13.97 9.88 -6.87
C ALA A 105 13.12 10.51 -5.75
N TYR A 106 13.46 10.30 -4.47
CA TYR A 106 12.83 11.03 -3.34
C TYR A 106 13.07 12.56 -3.46
N GLY A 107 14.27 12.97 -3.83
CA GLY A 107 14.60 14.36 -4.06
C GLY A 107 13.82 15.00 -5.22
N ASN A 108 13.43 14.23 -6.24
CA ASN A 108 12.58 14.70 -7.32
C ASN A 108 11.10 14.69 -6.94
N ARG A 109 10.59 13.65 -6.27
CA ARG A 109 9.20 13.59 -5.82
C ARG A 109 8.87 14.72 -4.85
N SER A 110 9.76 15.03 -3.90
CA SER A 110 9.59 16.20 -3.01
C SER A 110 9.45 17.53 -3.77
N ALA A 111 10.03 17.67 -4.97
CA ALA A 111 9.82 18.85 -5.81
C ALA A 111 8.38 19.01 -6.27
N MET A 112 7.64 17.90 -6.44
CA MET A 112 6.23 17.92 -6.78
C MET A 112 5.36 18.10 -5.54
N LEU A 113 5.73 17.46 -4.43
CA LEU A 113 4.97 17.54 -3.17
C LEU A 113 4.88 18.98 -2.63
N ILE A 114 5.96 19.76 -2.74
CA ILE A 114 5.90 21.18 -2.37
C ILE A 114 4.97 22.01 -3.27
N LEU A 115 4.87 21.67 -4.56
CA LEU A 115 3.96 22.35 -5.50
C LEU A 115 2.50 21.94 -5.22
N ALA A 116 2.27 20.68 -4.84
CA ALA A 116 0.98 20.18 -4.38
C ALA A 116 0.59 20.67 -2.97
N ARG A 117 1.42 21.52 -2.32
CA ARG A 117 1.21 22.03 -0.95
C ARG A 117 1.14 20.93 0.12
N LEU A 118 1.71 19.76 -0.18
CA LEU A 118 1.89 18.62 0.72
C LEU A 118 3.22 18.79 1.47
N TYR A 119 3.28 19.79 2.36
CA TYR A 119 4.54 20.22 2.97
C TYR A 119 5.17 19.16 3.89
N ASP A 120 4.37 18.42 4.66
CA ASP A 120 4.87 17.37 5.55
C ASP A 120 5.39 16.15 4.76
N ASP A 121 4.68 15.73 3.71
CA ASP A 121 5.15 14.70 2.76
C ASP A 121 6.45 15.12 2.07
N CYS A 122 6.56 16.41 1.69
CA CYS A 122 7.77 16.95 1.11
C CYS A 122 8.95 16.87 2.09
N LEU A 123 8.73 17.17 3.37
CA LEU A 123 9.77 17.07 4.41
C LEU A 123 10.21 15.62 4.63
N LEU A 124 9.27 14.67 4.63
CA LEU A 124 9.57 13.23 4.72
C LEU A 124 10.46 12.76 3.58
N ASP A 125 10.10 13.08 2.32
CA ASP A 125 10.93 12.73 1.16
C ASP A 125 12.31 13.38 1.19
N ILE A 126 12.43 14.63 1.64
CA ILE A 126 13.74 15.29 1.81
C ILE A 126 14.59 14.56 2.85
N SER A 127 14.00 14.18 3.98
CA SER A 127 14.69 13.43 5.03
C SER A 127 15.19 12.08 4.50
N ARG A 128 14.35 11.35 3.78
CA ARG A 128 14.70 10.06 3.16
C ARG A 128 15.81 10.22 2.11
N ALA A 129 15.74 11.25 1.29
CA ALA A 129 16.79 11.55 0.32
C ALA A 129 18.14 11.82 1.00
N LEU A 130 18.16 12.67 2.04
CA LEU A 130 19.38 13.04 2.76
C LEU A 130 19.98 11.90 3.61
N ALA A 131 19.17 10.91 3.99
CA ALA A 131 19.63 9.70 4.69
C ALA A 131 20.32 8.68 3.77
N LEU A 132 20.24 8.88 2.45
CA LEU A 132 20.78 8.04 1.40
C LEU A 132 21.97 8.74 0.71
N PRO A 133 22.72 8.08 -0.19
CA PRO A 133 23.84 8.71 -0.91
C PRO A 133 23.34 9.75 -1.94
N TYR A 134 22.84 10.89 -1.45
CA TYR A 134 22.33 11.98 -2.28
C TYR A 134 23.48 12.85 -2.82
N PRO A 135 23.47 13.22 -4.11
CA PRO A 135 24.54 14.01 -4.71
C PRO A 135 24.78 15.35 -4.01
N ASP A 136 26.03 15.60 -3.63
CA ASP A 136 26.45 16.79 -2.90
C ASP A 136 26.07 18.11 -3.61
N ASN A 137 26.21 18.14 -4.94
CA ASN A 137 25.88 19.29 -5.78
C ASN A 137 24.36 19.58 -5.86
N LEU A 138 23.52 18.68 -5.35
CA LEU A 138 22.07 18.82 -5.30
C LEU A 138 21.54 19.10 -3.89
N LYS A 139 22.32 18.85 -2.82
CA LYS A 139 21.86 18.99 -1.41
C LYS A 139 21.35 20.39 -1.08
N ALA A 140 22.00 21.44 -1.55
CA ALA A 140 21.55 22.82 -1.32
C ALA A 140 20.11 23.07 -1.84
N LYS A 141 19.72 22.42 -2.95
CA LYS A 141 18.34 22.51 -3.48
C LYS A 141 17.33 21.86 -2.54
N LEU A 142 17.67 20.70 -1.95
CA LEU A 142 16.80 20.05 -0.98
C LEU A 142 16.62 20.90 0.27
N TYR A 143 17.69 21.47 0.82
CA TYR A 143 17.60 22.35 1.99
C TYR A 143 16.81 23.63 1.69
N ALA A 144 16.95 24.22 0.50
CA ALA A 144 16.10 25.36 0.12
C ALA A 144 14.62 24.96 0.03
N ARG A 145 14.30 23.75 -0.45
CA ARG A 145 12.93 23.22 -0.46
C ARG A 145 12.42 22.94 0.96
N GLN A 146 13.26 22.38 1.83
CA GLN A 146 12.95 22.13 3.24
C GLN A 146 12.63 23.45 3.95
N ALA A 147 13.46 24.48 3.78
CA ALA A 147 13.23 25.81 4.33
C ALA A 147 11.88 26.38 3.86
N ARG A 148 11.51 26.20 2.59
CA ARG A 148 10.19 26.61 2.07
C ARG A 148 9.04 25.89 2.76
N CYS A 149 9.15 24.58 2.99
CA CYS A 149 8.12 23.81 3.70
C CYS A 149 7.98 24.27 5.15
N LEU A 150 9.10 24.48 5.85
CA LEU A 150 9.11 25.00 7.23
C LEU A 150 8.48 26.39 7.32
N MET A 151 8.75 27.27 6.36
CA MET A 151 8.09 28.59 6.29
C MET A 151 6.58 28.46 6.05
N ALA A 152 6.16 27.53 5.19
CA ALA A 152 4.74 27.32 4.84
C ALA A 152 3.92 26.69 5.98
N ARG A 153 4.52 25.85 6.83
CA ARG A 153 3.91 25.33 8.06
C ARG A 153 3.65 26.42 9.11
N GLY A 154 4.25 27.59 8.94
CA GLY A 154 4.16 28.71 9.87
C GLY A 154 5.25 28.67 10.93
N ILE A 155 5.73 29.86 11.29
CA ILE A 155 6.81 30.06 12.27
C ILE A 155 6.21 30.75 13.49
N SER A 156 5.57 29.96 14.35
CA SER A 156 4.86 30.46 15.54
C SER A 156 5.69 30.35 16.82
N SER A 157 6.73 29.51 16.85
CA SER A 157 7.50 29.20 18.06
C SER A 157 9.01 29.45 17.91
N LYS A 158 9.72 29.63 19.03
CA LYS A 158 11.19 29.69 19.05
C LYS A 158 11.82 28.43 18.43
N SER A 159 11.24 27.26 18.68
CA SER A 159 11.68 25.98 18.11
C SER A 159 11.60 26.00 16.57
N SER A 160 10.46 26.43 16.00
CA SER A 160 10.29 26.53 14.54
C SER A 160 11.27 27.51 13.87
N LYS A 161 11.64 28.60 14.57
CA LYS A 161 12.67 29.54 14.10
C LYS A 161 14.05 28.89 14.06
N GLN A 162 14.41 28.18 15.13
CA GLN A 162 15.69 27.47 15.23
C GLN A 162 15.81 26.36 14.18
N GLU A 163 14.73 25.61 13.96
CA GLU A 163 14.68 24.57 12.92
C GLU A 163 14.92 25.15 11.52
N LEU A 164 14.26 26.27 11.19
CA LEU A 164 14.46 26.95 9.91
C LEU A 164 15.88 27.45 9.73
N GLU A 165 16.47 28.08 10.75
CA GLU A 165 17.84 28.59 10.65
C GLU A 165 18.86 27.45 10.53
N LYS A 166 18.71 26.37 11.30
CA LYS A 166 19.54 25.16 11.16
C LYS A 166 19.44 24.57 9.75
N CYS A 167 18.24 24.51 9.19
CA CYS A 167 18.02 24.07 7.80
C CYS A 167 18.77 24.97 6.80
N ARG A 168 18.72 26.30 6.99
CA ARG A 168 19.42 27.25 6.14
C ARG A 168 20.93 27.13 6.26
N GLU A 169 21.46 27.01 7.48
CA GLU A 169 22.88 26.78 7.75
C GLU A 169 23.39 25.54 7.06
N ASN A 170 22.72 24.40 7.25
CA ASN A 170 23.06 23.16 6.58
C ASN A 170 23.04 23.30 5.06
N GLY A 171 22.02 23.97 4.50
CA GLY A 171 21.94 24.22 3.07
C GLY A 171 23.10 25.07 2.52
N ARG A 172 23.55 26.07 3.28
CA ARG A 172 24.67 26.95 2.89
C ARG A 172 25.99 26.20 2.73
N LEU A 173 26.22 25.14 3.51
CA LEU A 173 27.41 24.28 3.40
C LEU A 173 27.55 23.61 2.02
N TRP A 174 26.45 23.46 1.28
CA TRP A 174 26.41 22.78 -0.01
C TRP A 174 26.31 23.74 -1.21
N LEU A 175 26.22 25.05 -0.98
CA LEU A 175 26.03 26.05 -2.05
C LEU A 175 27.21 26.09 -3.03
N ASP A 176 28.44 25.97 -2.53
CA ASP A 176 29.65 26.03 -3.35
C ASP A 176 29.80 24.78 -4.23
N LYS A 177 29.24 23.65 -3.78
CA LYS A 177 29.21 22.40 -4.54
C LYS A 177 28.15 22.40 -5.65
N MET A 178 27.21 23.35 -5.65
CA MET A 178 26.24 23.47 -6.75
C MET A 178 26.93 23.91 -8.04
N ASP A 179 26.57 23.24 -9.14
CA ASP A 179 27.00 23.61 -10.49
C ASP A 179 26.75 25.12 -10.75
N PRO A 180 27.81 25.90 -11.05
CA PRO A 180 27.69 27.32 -11.36
C PRO A 180 26.76 27.63 -12.54
N LYS A 181 26.59 26.70 -13.49
CA LYS A 181 25.69 26.85 -14.64
C LYS A 181 24.24 26.54 -14.30
N ASN A 182 23.96 26.09 -13.09
CA ASN A 182 22.60 25.75 -12.69
C ASN A 182 21.73 27.01 -12.56
N THR A 183 20.71 27.11 -13.41
CA THR A 183 19.79 28.27 -13.47
C THR A 183 19.08 28.57 -12.14
N THR A 184 18.96 27.58 -11.25
CA THR A 184 18.30 27.74 -9.94
C THR A 184 19.22 28.20 -8.81
N LYS A 185 20.55 28.30 -9.04
CA LYS A 185 21.54 28.59 -7.97
C LYS A 185 21.27 29.91 -7.23
N SER A 186 21.01 31.00 -7.98
CA SER A 186 20.70 32.31 -7.38
C SER A 186 19.42 32.29 -6.55
N GLU A 187 18.41 31.52 -6.98
CA GLU A 187 17.16 31.38 -6.24
C GLU A 187 17.36 30.60 -4.94
N VAL A 188 18.08 29.48 -5.00
CA VAL A 188 18.44 28.66 -3.83
C VAL A 188 19.19 29.51 -2.81
N GLU A 189 20.17 30.29 -3.25
CA GLU A 189 20.94 31.18 -2.39
C GLU A 189 20.06 32.21 -1.67
N LYS A 190 19.11 32.86 -2.38
CA LYS A 190 18.18 33.83 -1.76
C LYS A 190 17.28 33.18 -0.70
N ILE A 191 16.86 31.93 -0.90
CA ILE A 191 16.05 31.18 0.07
C ILE A 191 16.86 30.88 1.33
N LEU A 192 18.10 30.39 1.14
CA LEU A 192 18.99 30.01 2.22
C LEU A 192 19.55 31.21 3.00
N LYS A 193 19.65 32.38 2.37
CA LYS A 193 19.95 33.67 3.04
C LYS A 193 18.73 34.30 3.70
N GLY A 194 17.53 33.77 3.46
CA GLY A 194 16.28 34.32 3.99
C GLY A 194 15.84 35.64 3.36
N THR A 195 16.40 36.01 2.22
CA THR A 195 16.03 37.25 1.50
C THR A 195 14.83 37.06 0.57
N LYS A 196 14.48 35.81 0.25
CA LYS A 196 13.28 35.48 -0.55
C LYS A 196 12.07 35.26 0.35
N ARG A 197 11.00 36.02 0.08
CA ARG A 197 9.67 35.80 0.65
C ARG A 197 8.80 34.97 -0.29
N PHE A 198 7.91 34.19 0.28
CA PHE A 198 6.93 33.37 -0.44
C PHE A 198 5.53 33.81 -0.03
N PRO A 199 4.55 33.79 -0.96
CA PRO A 199 3.16 33.99 -0.59
C PRO A 199 2.72 32.88 0.35
N ALA A 200 1.92 33.23 1.36
CA ALA A 200 1.30 32.23 2.22
C ALA A 200 0.31 31.40 1.38
N GLN A 201 0.47 30.08 1.40
CA GLN A 201 -0.45 29.16 0.75
C GLN A 201 -0.88 28.13 1.80
N ALA A 202 -2.20 27.95 1.93
CA ALA A 202 -2.73 26.94 2.83
C ALA A 202 -2.25 25.55 2.38
N PRO A 203 -1.79 24.69 3.32
CA PRO A 203 -1.46 23.29 3.02
C PRO A 203 -2.63 22.57 2.37
N TYR A 204 -2.32 21.54 1.57
CA TYR A 204 -3.34 20.60 1.13
C TYR A 204 -3.86 19.81 2.35
N VAL A 205 -5.18 19.78 2.53
CA VAL A 205 -5.82 19.06 3.62
C VAL A 205 -6.15 17.65 3.16
N LYS A 206 -5.48 16.65 3.75
CA LYS A 206 -5.80 15.24 3.52
C LYS A 206 -7.08 14.87 4.27
N TRP A 207 -7.87 13.98 3.68
CA TRP A 207 -8.97 13.33 4.39
C TRP A 207 -8.42 12.51 5.55
N ASP A 208 -9.00 12.66 6.73
CA ASP A 208 -8.63 11.95 7.94
C ASP A 208 -9.83 11.10 8.38
N ALA A 209 -9.78 9.80 8.05
CA ALA A 209 -10.87 8.90 8.38
C ALA A 209 -11.11 8.82 9.90
N THR A 210 -10.05 8.88 10.71
CA THR A 210 -10.14 8.73 12.17
C THR A 210 -10.94 9.84 12.84
N LYS A 211 -10.91 11.06 12.28
CA LYS A 211 -11.71 12.20 12.77
C LYS A 211 -13.18 12.13 12.35
N ASN A 212 -13.49 11.34 11.34
CA ASN A 212 -14.82 11.25 10.74
C ASN A 212 -15.50 9.89 11.00
N LEU A 213 -14.87 9.01 11.77
CA LEU A 213 -15.50 7.76 12.19
C LEU A 213 -16.62 8.08 13.19
N PRO A 214 -17.84 7.52 12.98
CA PRO A 214 -18.88 7.60 13.98
C PRO A 214 -18.44 6.88 15.26
N LYS A 215 -19.21 7.04 16.35
CA LYS A 215 -19.01 6.29 17.59
C LYS A 215 -20.16 5.34 17.79
N LEU A 216 -19.87 4.15 18.28
CA LEU A 216 -20.89 3.27 18.86
C LEU A 216 -21.34 3.88 20.19
N ILE A 217 -22.65 3.91 20.41
CA ILE A 217 -23.25 4.42 21.66
C ILE A 217 -23.03 3.39 22.78
N ASP A 218 -23.30 2.14 22.45
CA ASP A 218 -23.17 0.96 23.28
C ASP A 218 -22.59 -0.19 22.45
N GLU A 219 -21.77 -1.04 23.06
CA GLU A 219 -21.08 -2.12 22.36
C GLU A 219 -21.65 -3.49 22.76
N ASN A 220 -21.83 -4.35 21.76
CA ASN A 220 -22.25 -5.73 21.95
C ASN A 220 -21.14 -6.53 22.66
N LYS A 221 -21.52 -7.24 23.73
CA LYS A 221 -20.57 -7.99 24.56
C LYS A 221 -20.00 -9.25 23.92
N GLN A 222 -20.71 -9.83 22.94
CA GLN A 222 -20.32 -11.04 22.24
C GLN A 222 -19.52 -10.73 20.97
N ILE A 223 -19.84 -9.63 20.28
CA ILE A 223 -19.22 -9.25 19.01
C ILE A 223 -18.71 -7.80 19.12
N PRO A 224 -17.43 -7.59 19.48
CA PRO A 224 -16.81 -6.28 19.51
C PRO A 224 -16.96 -5.54 18.18
N GLY A 225 -17.18 -4.23 18.25
CA GLY A 225 -17.44 -3.38 17.09
C GLY A 225 -18.87 -3.42 16.57
N LEU A 226 -19.81 -4.12 17.22
CA LEU A 226 -21.25 -4.02 16.92
C LEU A 226 -22.01 -3.29 18.03
N SER A 227 -23.14 -2.67 17.70
CA SER A 227 -24.02 -2.06 18.70
C SER A 227 -24.69 -3.12 19.57
N ALA A 228 -24.91 -2.81 20.85
CA ALA A 228 -25.69 -3.68 21.74
C ALA A 228 -27.18 -3.78 21.34
N SER A 229 -27.63 -2.95 20.39
CA SER A 229 -28.93 -3.08 19.73
C SER A 229 -29.05 -4.30 18.81
N LEU A 230 -27.95 -5.03 18.57
CA LEU A 230 -27.92 -6.24 17.76
C LEU A 230 -27.62 -7.48 18.61
N GLU A 231 -28.20 -8.61 18.26
CA GLU A 231 -27.96 -9.93 18.87
C GLU A 231 -27.80 -10.99 17.79
N LEU A 232 -26.83 -11.91 17.95
CA LEU A 232 -26.65 -13.05 17.06
C LEU A 232 -27.66 -14.15 17.44
N LYS A 233 -28.45 -14.62 16.46
CA LYS A 233 -29.37 -15.74 16.61
C LYS A 233 -29.18 -16.79 15.53
N TYR A 234 -29.78 -17.95 15.74
CA TYR A 234 -29.89 -19.00 14.75
C TYR A 234 -31.37 -19.26 14.41
N SER A 235 -31.66 -19.50 13.14
CA SER A 235 -32.93 -20.09 12.70
C SER A 235 -32.68 -21.07 11.56
N ASP A 236 -33.57 -22.03 11.35
CA ASP A 236 -33.46 -22.99 10.26
C ASP A 236 -33.53 -22.33 8.87
N GLU A 237 -34.23 -21.18 8.78
CA GLU A 237 -34.39 -20.43 7.53
C GLU A 237 -33.14 -19.63 7.14
N PHE A 238 -32.52 -18.94 8.11
CA PHE A 238 -31.43 -17.98 7.83
C PHE A 238 -30.06 -18.43 8.34
N GLY A 239 -29.99 -19.55 9.07
CA GLY A 239 -28.79 -19.93 9.80
C GLY A 239 -28.44 -18.89 10.87
N LYS A 240 -27.14 -18.61 11.05
CA LYS A 240 -26.66 -17.54 11.94
C LYS A 240 -26.95 -16.16 11.34
N HIS A 241 -27.70 -15.33 12.05
CA HIS A 241 -28.12 -14.00 11.60
C HIS A 241 -28.19 -13.01 12.76
N MET A 242 -28.11 -11.71 12.46
CA MET A 242 -28.26 -10.65 13.47
C MET A 242 -29.72 -10.21 13.54
N VAL A 243 -30.23 -10.01 14.75
CA VAL A 243 -31.56 -9.43 15.01
C VAL A 243 -31.46 -8.16 15.86
N ALA A 244 -32.42 -7.26 15.72
CA ALA A 244 -32.51 -6.08 16.59
C ALA A 244 -33.10 -6.46 17.96
N THR A 245 -32.51 -5.94 19.04
CA THR A 245 -32.99 -6.12 20.44
C THR A 245 -33.87 -4.97 20.92
N ARG A 246 -33.89 -3.87 20.15
CA ARG A 246 -34.71 -2.68 20.35
C ARG A 246 -35.03 -2.04 19.00
N ASP A 247 -35.90 -1.03 19.00
CA ASP A 247 -36.11 -0.17 17.84
C ASP A 247 -34.80 0.56 17.47
N ILE A 248 -34.51 0.66 16.17
CA ILE A 248 -33.32 1.28 15.59
C ILE A 248 -33.76 2.49 14.78
N ASP A 249 -33.25 3.66 15.12
CA ASP A 249 -33.60 4.90 14.44
C ASP A 249 -32.69 5.19 13.24
N PRO A 250 -33.17 5.88 12.19
CA PRO A 250 -32.32 6.32 11.09
C PRO A 250 -31.14 7.17 11.58
N GLY A 251 -29.92 6.71 11.29
CA GLY A 251 -28.68 7.34 11.74
C GLY A 251 -27.98 6.60 12.88
N ASP A 252 -28.63 5.62 13.51
CA ASP A 252 -27.97 4.74 14.48
C ASP A 252 -26.81 3.98 13.83
N VAL A 253 -25.70 3.95 14.56
CA VAL A 253 -24.47 3.28 14.14
C VAL A 253 -24.55 1.84 14.62
N LEU A 254 -24.71 0.91 13.70
CA LEU A 254 -24.90 -0.51 14.03
C LEU A 254 -23.60 -1.30 14.16
N GLY A 255 -22.53 -0.84 13.50
CA GLY A 255 -21.24 -1.49 13.56
C GLY A 255 -20.11 -0.63 13.02
N ILE A 256 -18.95 -0.75 13.67
CA ILE A 256 -17.67 -0.21 13.26
C ILE A 256 -16.68 -1.35 13.41
N MET A 257 -16.23 -1.91 12.29
CA MET A 257 -15.39 -3.10 12.30
C MET A 257 -14.13 -2.86 11.48
N GLU A 258 -13.00 -3.26 12.04
CA GLU A 258 -11.78 -3.39 11.26
C GLU A 258 -11.86 -4.65 10.39
N PRO A 259 -11.57 -4.54 9.08
CA PRO A 259 -11.59 -5.69 8.20
C PRO A 259 -10.45 -6.65 8.56
N TYR A 260 -10.76 -7.94 8.65
CA TYR A 260 -9.75 -8.98 8.91
C TYR A 260 -8.63 -8.98 7.86
N ALA A 261 -9.00 -8.80 6.60
CA ALA A 261 -8.09 -8.65 5.48
C ALA A 261 -8.68 -7.70 4.44
N CYS A 262 -7.81 -6.93 3.79
CA CYS A 262 -8.14 -6.11 2.63
C CYS A 262 -7.07 -6.28 1.56
N VAL A 263 -7.40 -5.98 0.32
CA VAL A 263 -6.45 -5.92 -0.80
C VAL A 263 -6.70 -4.66 -1.62
N LEU A 264 -5.65 -4.11 -2.22
CA LEU A 264 -5.77 -3.01 -3.17
C LEU A 264 -6.15 -3.55 -4.54
N VAL A 265 -7.01 -2.80 -5.25
CA VAL A 265 -7.18 -2.97 -6.69
C VAL A 265 -5.88 -2.55 -7.40
N PRO A 266 -5.51 -3.18 -8.54
CA PRO A 266 -4.23 -2.93 -9.22
C PRO A 266 -3.94 -1.45 -9.50
N GLU A 267 -4.97 -0.67 -9.85
CA GLU A 267 -4.86 0.76 -10.19
C GLU A 267 -4.45 1.63 -8.99
N LYS A 268 -4.56 1.11 -7.76
CA LYS A 268 -4.25 1.82 -6.52
C LYS A 268 -2.92 1.41 -5.88
N MET A 269 -2.23 0.40 -6.42
CA MET A 269 -1.00 -0.15 -5.84
C MET A 269 0.17 0.83 -5.73
N LEU A 270 0.16 1.92 -6.52
CA LEU A 270 1.20 2.97 -6.47
C LEU A 270 0.71 4.29 -5.86
N THR A 271 -0.51 4.33 -5.33
CA THR A 271 -1.09 5.52 -4.70
C THR A 271 -1.58 5.27 -3.27
N HIS A 272 -1.72 4.01 -2.86
CA HIS A 272 -2.23 3.62 -1.55
C HIS A 272 -1.26 2.64 -0.87
N CYS A 273 -1.25 2.66 0.45
CA CYS A 273 -0.43 1.77 1.26
C CYS A 273 -0.91 0.32 1.14
N TRP A 274 0.01 -0.61 0.90
CA TRP A 274 -0.30 -2.05 0.82
C TRP A 274 -0.75 -2.65 2.15
N GLY A 275 -0.35 -2.03 3.27
CA GLY A 275 -0.71 -2.45 4.62
C GLY A 275 -2.05 -1.89 5.10
N CYS A 276 -2.21 -0.56 5.12
CA CYS A 276 -3.40 0.10 5.69
C CYS A 276 -4.41 0.62 4.66
N LEU A 277 -4.13 0.51 3.36
CA LEU A 277 -4.96 1.02 2.26
C LEU A 277 -5.13 2.55 2.23
N GLU A 278 -4.52 3.31 3.13
CA GLU A 278 -4.59 4.76 3.08
C GLU A 278 -3.83 5.32 1.87
N GLN A 279 -4.38 6.39 1.28
CA GLN A 279 -3.70 7.12 0.22
C GLN A 279 -2.38 7.71 0.75
N THR A 280 -1.31 7.57 -0.01
CA THR A 280 0.01 8.11 0.35
C THR A 280 0.67 8.81 -0.83
N TRP A 281 1.26 9.97 -0.54
CA TRP A 281 1.97 10.81 -1.51
C TRP A 281 3.49 10.74 -1.33
N SER A 282 3.94 10.46 -0.10
CA SER A 282 5.33 10.20 0.27
C SER A 282 5.47 8.76 0.75
N SER A 283 5.31 7.82 -0.19
CA SER A 283 5.39 6.39 0.08
C SER A 283 6.82 5.85 0.10
N ILE A 284 7.05 4.74 0.78
CA ILE A 284 8.28 3.95 0.70
C ILE A 284 8.04 2.64 -0.05
N PRO A 285 9.03 2.11 -0.78
CA PRO A 285 8.86 0.86 -1.51
C PRO A 285 9.11 -0.35 -0.59
N CYS A 286 8.60 -1.52 -1.00
CA CYS A 286 9.17 -2.78 -0.49
C CYS A 286 10.67 -2.84 -0.84
N PRO A 287 11.55 -3.33 0.07
CA PRO A 287 12.98 -3.47 -0.22
C PRO A 287 13.27 -4.62 -1.19
N ASN A 288 12.35 -5.58 -1.35
CA ASN A 288 12.58 -6.82 -2.09
C ASN A 288 11.88 -6.87 -3.45
N CYS A 289 10.64 -6.38 -3.55
CA CYS A 289 9.87 -6.38 -4.79
C CYS A 289 9.59 -4.98 -5.34
N VAL A 290 9.03 -4.92 -6.55
CA VAL A 290 8.64 -3.69 -7.25
C VAL A 290 7.12 -3.51 -7.32
N ASN A 291 6.36 -4.25 -6.50
CA ASN A 291 4.91 -4.35 -6.68
C ASN A 291 4.12 -3.47 -5.71
N VAL A 292 4.70 -3.11 -4.56
CA VAL A 292 3.94 -2.52 -3.44
C VAL A 292 4.68 -1.35 -2.81
N ILE A 293 3.89 -0.43 -2.24
CA ILE A 293 4.36 0.72 -1.47
C ILE A 293 3.69 0.76 -0.10
N TYR A 294 4.29 1.52 0.82
CA TYR A 294 3.77 1.73 2.17
C TYR A 294 3.79 3.22 2.53
N CYS A 295 2.88 3.65 3.41
CA CYS A 295 2.87 5.04 3.89
C CYS A 295 3.98 5.31 4.92
N SER A 296 4.42 4.29 5.65
CA SER A 296 5.45 4.37 6.68
C SER A 296 6.23 3.05 6.81
N GLU A 297 7.38 3.14 7.45
CA GLU A 297 8.21 2.01 7.87
C GLU A 297 7.43 1.06 8.79
N GLU A 298 6.65 1.61 9.72
CA GLU A 298 5.76 0.83 10.60
C GLU A 298 4.73 0.02 9.80
N CYS A 299 4.05 0.63 8.82
CA CYS A 299 3.09 -0.09 7.98
C CYS A 299 3.77 -1.16 7.12
N ARG A 300 4.99 -0.91 6.64
CA ARG A 300 5.78 -1.91 5.91
C ARG A 300 6.09 -3.11 6.79
N ASP A 301 6.62 -2.85 7.99
CA ASP A 301 7.10 -3.90 8.90
C ASP A 301 5.92 -4.73 9.43
N LYS A 302 4.82 -4.08 9.82
CA LYS A 302 3.57 -4.77 10.17
C LYS A 302 3.03 -5.63 9.02
N ALA A 303 2.94 -5.08 7.82
CA ALA A 303 2.46 -5.84 6.66
C ALA A 303 3.39 -7.02 6.33
N TRP A 304 4.71 -6.87 6.50
CA TRP A 304 5.69 -7.93 6.33
C TRP A 304 5.44 -9.09 7.30
N GLU A 305 5.26 -8.77 8.58
CA GLU A 305 4.96 -9.76 9.62
C GLU A 305 3.60 -10.44 9.43
N GLU A 306 2.58 -9.71 8.96
CA GLU A 306 1.24 -10.25 8.82
C GLU A 306 1.01 -11.07 7.54
N HIS A 307 1.58 -10.67 6.41
CA HIS A 307 1.28 -11.33 5.13
C HIS A 307 2.33 -11.15 4.01
N HIS A 308 3.03 -10.02 3.94
CA HIS A 308 3.81 -9.67 2.77
C HIS A 308 5.10 -10.47 2.62
N ASP A 309 5.68 -11.01 3.69
CA ASP A 309 6.82 -11.94 3.61
C ASP A 309 6.51 -13.16 2.71
N VAL A 310 5.30 -13.71 2.80
CA VAL A 310 4.82 -14.82 1.99
C VAL A 310 4.32 -14.33 0.62
N GLU A 311 3.66 -13.17 0.56
CA GLU A 311 3.16 -12.62 -0.72
C GLU A 311 4.28 -12.10 -1.63
N CYS A 312 5.33 -11.50 -1.08
CA CYS A 312 6.38 -10.78 -1.82
C CYS A 312 6.95 -11.56 -3.01
N PRO A 313 7.34 -12.85 -2.89
CA PRO A 313 7.90 -13.59 -4.02
C PRO A 313 6.88 -13.92 -5.12
N VAL A 314 5.59 -13.94 -4.81
CA VAL A 314 4.54 -14.42 -5.74
C VAL A 314 3.65 -13.30 -6.27
N ILE A 315 3.53 -12.17 -5.57
CA ILE A 315 2.53 -11.14 -5.89
C ILE A 315 2.70 -10.57 -7.30
N GLY A 316 3.94 -10.33 -7.74
CA GLY A 316 4.19 -9.84 -9.10
C GLY A 316 3.73 -10.83 -10.18
N VAL A 317 3.92 -12.13 -9.93
CA VAL A 317 3.42 -13.19 -10.80
C VAL A 317 1.90 -13.20 -10.83
N LEU A 318 1.27 -13.15 -9.65
CA LEU A 318 -0.19 -13.17 -9.52
C LEU A 318 -0.84 -11.99 -10.25
N LEU A 319 -0.26 -10.79 -10.13
CA LEU A 319 -0.75 -9.59 -10.82
C LEU A 319 -0.57 -9.70 -12.34
N HIS A 320 0.58 -10.19 -12.80
CA HIS A 320 0.82 -10.40 -14.23
C HIS A 320 -0.10 -11.47 -14.84
N GLN A 321 -0.57 -12.43 -14.04
CA GLN A 321 -1.57 -13.41 -14.44
C GLN A 321 -3.02 -12.93 -14.24
N GLU A 322 -3.22 -11.64 -13.98
CA GLU A 322 -4.54 -11.03 -13.79
C GLU A 322 -5.34 -11.79 -12.71
N MET A 323 -4.68 -12.07 -11.56
CA MET A 323 -5.38 -12.63 -10.42
C MET A 323 -6.48 -11.67 -9.99
N SER A 324 -7.68 -12.21 -9.73
CA SER A 324 -8.81 -11.39 -9.30
C SER A 324 -8.54 -10.88 -7.88
N ASN A 325 -9.16 -9.73 -7.54
CA ASN A 325 -9.06 -9.18 -6.18
C ASN A 325 -9.56 -10.20 -5.14
N LEU A 326 -10.59 -10.99 -5.47
CA LEU A 326 -11.05 -12.08 -4.61
C LEU A 326 -9.96 -13.15 -4.41
N GLY A 327 -9.24 -13.54 -5.46
CA GLY A 327 -8.12 -14.48 -5.34
C GLY A 327 -6.98 -13.95 -4.46
N LEU A 328 -6.63 -12.67 -4.60
CA LEU A 328 -5.64 -12.01 -3.73
C LEU A 328 -6.13 -11.94 -2.28
N LEU A 329 -7.40 -11.62 -2.07
CA LEU A 329 -8.01 -11.56 -0.74
C LEU A 329 -8.02 -12.93 -0.08
N SER A 330 -8.41 -13.98 -0.80
CA SER A 330 -8.38 -15.37 -0.30
C SER A 330 -6.97 -15.80 0.10
N LEU A 331 -5.96 -15.48 -0.72
CA LEU A 331 -4.55 -15.74 -0.38
C LEU A 331 -4.16 -15.04 0.92
N ARG A 332 -4.47 -13.74 1.05
CA ARG A 332 -4.15 -12.96 2.25
C ARG A 332 -4.85 -13.49 3.49
N ILE A 333 -6.14 -13.83 3.38
CA ILE A 333 -6.92 -14.43 4.49
C ILE A 333 -6.25 -15.73 4.95
N ALA A 334 -5.88 -16.61 4.00
CA ALA A 334 -5.21 -17.85 4.31
C ALA A 334 -3.86 -17.62 5.01
N ILE A 335 -3.01 -16.71 4.51
CA ILE A 335 -1.72 -16.38 5.13
C ILE A 335 -1.91 -15.88 6.56
N LYS A 336 -2.79 -14.88 6.76
CA LYS A 336 -3.07 -14.33 8.09
C LYS A 336 -3.60 -15.39 9.04
N ALA A 337 -4.54 -16.23 8.58
CA ALA A 337 -5.13 -17.29 9.40
C ALA A 337 -4.08 -18.35 9.81
N ILE A 338 -3.22 -18.76 8.88
CA ILE A 338 -2.13 -19.70 9.15
C ILE A 338 -1.18 -19.14 10.20
N LYS A 339 -0.77 -17.87 10.05
CA LYS A 339 0.14 -17.20 10.99
C LYS A 339 -0.47 -17.06 12.38
N GLN A 340 -1.71 -16.58 12.47
CA GLN A 340 -2.43 -16.45 13.75
C GLN A 340 -2.70 -17.79 14.42
N ALA A 341 -2.84 -18.87 13.66
CA ALA A 341 -2.97 -20.20 14.20
C ALA A 341 -1.65 -20.81 14.68
N GLY A 342 -0.50 -20.28 14.25
CA GLY A 342 0.82 -20.86 14.52
C GLY A 342 1.22 -21.96 13.52
N GLY A 343 0.52 -22.07 12.38
CA GLY A 343 0.80 -23.06 11.34
C GLY A 343 -0.46 -23.63 10.71
N ILE A 344 -0.28 -24.31 9.57
CA ILE A 344 -1.40 -24.89 8.79
C ILE A 344 -2.11 -26.02 9.55
N GLU A 345 -1.36 -26.84 10.30
CA GLU A 345 -1.94 -27.93 11.08
C GLU A 345 -2.77 -27.42 12.26
N GLU A 346 -2.30 -26.36 12.94
CA GLU A 346 -3.07 -25.74 14.01
C GLU A 346 -4.30 -25.01 13.49
N LEU A 347 -4.19 -24.38 12.31
CA LEU A 347 -5.36 -23.81 11.63
C LEU A 347 -6.39 -24.91 11.32
N ARG A 348 -5.94 -26.04 10.77
CA ARG A 348 -6.80 -27.18 10.45
C ARG A 348 -7.56 -27.69 11.68
N LYS A 349 -6.87 -27.90 12.81
CA LYS A 349 -7.49 -28.30 14.08
C LYS A 349 -8.53 -27.28 14.55
N LYS A 350 -8.24 -25.98 14.42
CA LYS A 350 -9.18 -24.90 14.78
C LYS A 350 -10.43 -24.93 13.90
N VAL A 351 -10.26 -25.11 12.59
CA VAL A 351 -11.38 -25.20 11.63
C VAL A 351 -12.24 -26.43 11.91
N GLU A 352 -11.64 -27.61 12.08
CA GLU A 352 -12.35 -28.85 12.43
C GLU A 352 -13.14 -28.71 13.74
N LYS A 353 -12.57 -28.01 14.74
CA LYS A 353 -13.28 -27.70 16.00
C LYS A 353 -14.46 -26.76 15.80
N ILE A 354 -14.38 -25.79 14.89
CA ILE A 354 -15.47 -24.85 14.60
C ILE A 354 -16.58 -25.55 13.80
N GLU A 355 -16.22 -26.30 12.75
CA GLU A 355 -17.16 -27.01 11.89
C GLU A 355 -17.86 -28.15 12.65
N GLY A 356 -17.13 -28.87 13.50
CA GLY A 356 -17.65 -29.92 14.38
C GLY A 356 -18.50 -29.41 15.56
N ARG A 357 -18.60 -28.09 15.77
CA ARG A 357 -19.41 -27.44 16.83
C ARG A 357 -20.78 -26.95 16.36
N THR A 358 -21.23 -27.35 15.17
CA THR A 358 -22.54 -26.97 14.60
C THR A 358 -23.77 -27.63 15.30
N GLY A 359 -23.65 -28.08 16.56
CA GLY A 359 -24.75 -28.77 17.25
C GLY A 359 -24.75 -28.73 18.79
N ILE A 360 -24.08 -27.79 19.46
CA ILE A 360 -24.19 -27.64 20.92
C ILE A 360 -24.73 -26.24 21.25
N PRO A 361 -25.84 -26.12 22.02
CA PRO A 361 -26.39 -24.83 22.44
C PRO A 361 -25.38 -23.99 23.23
N ASP A 362 -25.52 -22.67 23.11
CA ASP A 362 -24.70 -21.63 23.73
C ASP A 362 -24.74 -21.63 25.27
N GLU A 363 -24.10 -22.63 25.89
CA GLU A 363 -23.62 -22.53 27.25
C GLU A 363 -22.12 -22.84 27.24
N ILE A 364 -21.33 -22.03 27.96
CA ILE A 364 -19.87 -22.12 28.13
C ILE A 364 -19.07 -21.23 27.16
N PHE A 365 -19.11 -19.92 27.41
CA PHE A 365 -17.90 -19.08 27.46
C PHE A 365 -18.10 -17.96 28.49
N LEU A 366 -18.05 -18.33 29.77
CA LEU A 366 -17.51 -17.48 30.82
C LEU A 366 -16.12 -18.05 31.15
N GLU A 367 -15.16 -17.15 31.38
CA GLU A 367 -13.74 -17.39 31.74
C GLU A 367 -12.78 -17.60 30.56
N HIS A 368 -12.15 -16.53 30.09
CA HIS A 368 -10.89 -15.99 30.65
C HIS A 368 -10.61 -14.57 30.17
#